data_AF-E0I9S8-F1
#
_entry.id   AF-E0I9S8-F1
#
_cell.length_a   1.000
_cell.length_b   1.000
_cell.length_c   1.000
_cell.angle_alpha   90.00
_cell.angle_beta   90.00
_cell.angle_gamma   90.00
#
_symmetry.space_group_name_H-M   'P 1'
#
loop_
_entity.id
_entity.type
_entity.pdbx_description
1 polymer ?
#
loop_
_entity_poly.entity_id
_entity_poly.type
_entity_poly.pdbx_seq_one_letter_code
_entity_poly.pdbx_strand_id
1 'polypeptide(L)'
;MKKQTIIILLGIAIILFIYSHFTNQGSYSVNNFLNDKNIVYNEIVEVNNKYYIFNDSDIYIYKNKSEYNHSTANQTIDKNALVGGLEKGSVGLILNDLHLATRIVHYSVIVDGVERLSDTFHKKGANFVIVDDRIWNPHPNFTVKLLDLDDNELLRLDL
;
A
#
# COMPACT_ATOMS: atom_id res chain seq x y z
N MET A 1 40.84 28.82 30.05
CA MET A 1 40.44 27.41 29.82
C MET A 1 41.64 26.63 29.26
N LYS A 2 41.97 25.45 29.79
CA LYS A 2 43.10 24.65 29.28
C LYS A 2 42.72 24.04 27.93
N LYS A 3 43.66 23.98 26.97
CA LYS A 3 43.45 23.37 25.63
C LYS A 3 42.86 21.96 25.71
N GLN A 4 43.24 21.18 26.71
CA GLN A 4 42.70 19.84 26.98
C GLN A 4 41.19 19.84 27.25
N THR A 5 40.68 20.85 27.96
CA THR A 5 39.24 20.98 28.26
C THR A 5 38.43 21.26 26.99
N ILE A 6 38.98 22.04 26.05
CA ILE A 6 38.35 22.34 24.76
C ILE A 6 38.29 21.09 23.88
N ILE A 7 39.37 20.31 23.83
CA ILE A 7 39.44 19.07 23.04
C ILE A 7 38.43 18.03 23.54
N ILE A 8 38.29 17.87 24.86
CA ILE A 8 37.32 16.95 25.45
C ILE A 8 35.89 17.38 25.13
N LEU A 9 35.57 18.68 25.26
CA LEU A 9 34.26 19.21 24.90
C LEU A 9 33.92 19.01 23.42
N LEU A 10 34.89 19.21 22.53
CA LEU A 10 34.70 19.00 21.09
C LEU A 10 34.45 17.53 20.77
N GLY A 11 35.20 16.61 21.40
CA GLY A 11 35.02 15.17 21.23
C GLY A 11 33.63 14.70 21.67
N ILE A 12 33.14 15.20 22.82
CA ILE A 12 31.80 14.90 23.31
C ILE A 12 30.73 15.46 22.37
N ALA A 13 30.90 16.68 21.86
CA ALA A 13 29.96 17.28 20.90
C ALA A 13 29.86 16.47 19.59
N ILE A 14 30.98 15.96 19.09
CA ILE A 14 31.02 15.09 17.90
C ILE A 14 30.29 13.77 18.17
N ILE A 15 30.55 13.14 19.31
CA ILE A 15 29.88 11.88 19.69
C ILE A 15 28.37 12.09 19.83
N LEU A 16 27.93 13.19 20.45
CA LEU A 16 26.51 13.54 20.58
C LEU A 16 25.87 13.85 19.23
N PHE A 17 26.59 14.54 18.34
CA PHE A 17 26.11 14.83 16.99
C PHE A 17 25.92 13.54 16.18
N ILE A 18 26.92 12.66 16.19
CA ILE A 18 26.88 11.33 15.55
C ILE A 18 25.74 10.50 16.14
N TYR A 19 25.62 10.42 17.46
CA TYR A 19 24.56 9.68 18.13
C TYR A 19 23.18 10.22 17.74
N SER A 20 22.97 11.54 17.73
CA SER A 20 21.70 12.13 17.28
C SER A 20 21.41 11.86 15.81
N HIS A 21 22.43 11.86 14.94
CA HIS A 21 22.26 11.63 13.51
C HIS A 21 21.87 10.17 13.24
N PHE A 22 22.46 9.21 13.96
CA PHE A 22 22.12 7.80 13.85
C PHE A 22 20.84 7.40 14.59
N THR A 23 20.44 8.11 15.65
CA THR A 23 19.20 7.81 16.40
C THR A 23 17.97 8.57 15.87
N ASN A 24 18.13 9.75 15.27
CA ASN A 24 17.07 10.44 14.50
C ASN A 24 16.89 9.88 13.07
N GLN A 25 17.71 8.90 12.66
CA GLN A 25 17.32 7.95 11.62
C GLN A 25 16.30 6.91 12.13
N GLY A 26 15.63 7.20 13.27
CA GLY A 26 14.42 6.52 13.72
C GLY A 26 13.41 6.50 12.58
N SER A 27 13.25 5.32 12.01
CA SER A 27 12.35 4.93 10.93
C SER A 27 11.25 5.95 10.67
N TYR A 28 11.32 6.65 9.54
CA TYR A 28 10.18 7.41 9.05
C TYR A 28 9.02 6.42 8.90
N SER A 29 8.08 6.47 9.84
CA SER A 29 7.02 5.49 9.97
C SER A 29 5.86 5.85 9.05
N VAL A 30 4.93 4.91 8.86
CA VAL A 30 3.69 5.19 8.12
C VAL A 30 2.94 6.39 8.72
N ASN A 31 2.95 6.57 10.04
CA ASN A 31 2.32 7.71 10.70
C ASN A 31 2.99 9.05 10.34
N ASN A 32 4.32 9.08 10.21
CA ASN A 32 5.03 10.28 9.76
C ASN A 32 4.65 10.62 8.31
N PHE A 33 4.52 9.61 7.46
CA PHE A 33 4.05 9.79 6.08
C PHE A 33 2.62 10.36 6.03
N LEU A 34 1.70 9.81 6.82
CA LEU A 34 0.31 10.30 6.89
C LEU A 34 0.26 11.78 7.30
N ASN A 35 1.03 12.16 8.31
CA ASN A 35 1.11 13.54 8.79
C ASN A 35 1.68 14.48 7.72
N ASP A 36 2.80 14.11 7.08
CA ASP A 36 3.45 14.94 6.06
C ASP A 36 2.56 15.12 4.82
N LYS A 37 1.72 14.13 4.50
CA LYS A 37 0.75 14.19 3.40
C LYS A 37 -0.61 14.75 3.81
N ASN A 38 -0.80 15.14 5.08
CA ASN A 38 -2.08 15.60 5.63
C ASN A 38 -3.23 14.61 5.40
N ILE A 39 -2.97 13.30 5.47
CA ILE A 39 -3.95 12.24 5.29
C ILE A 39 -4.62 11.96 6.64
N VAL A 40 -5.85 12.44 6.82
CA VAL A 40 -6.58 12.37 8.10
C VAL A 40 -7.46 11.12 8.20
N TYR A 41 -8.19 10.80 7.13
CA TYR A 41 -9.03 9.61 7.05
C TYR A 41 -8.32 8.58 6.18
N ASN A 42 -7.96 7.45 6.77
CA ASN A 42 -7.28 6.40 6.02
C ASN A 42 -7.69 5.01 6.46
N GLU A 43 -7.70 4.12 5.49
CA GLU A 43 -7.63 2.70 5.72
C GLU A 43 -6.28 2.18 5.24
N ILE A 44 -5.60 1.44 6.11
CA ILE A 44 -4.27 0.91 5.84
C ILE A 44 -4.38 -0.61 5.75
N VAL A 45 -3.82 -1.15 4.66
CA VAL A 45 -3.66 -2.58 4.44
C VAL A 45 -2.17 -2.86 4.24
N GLU A 46 -1.61 -3.74 5.08
CA GLU A 46 -0.21 -4.14 4.96
C GLU A 46 -0.07 -5.38 4.07
N VAL A 47 0.84 -5.31 3.10
CA VAL A 47 1.15 -6.39 2.16
C VAL A 47 2.65 -6.42 1.94
N ASN A 48 3.33 -7.55 2.13
CA ASN A 48 4.76 -7.71 1.75
C ASN A 48 5.69 -6.55 2.17
N ASN A 49 5.64 -6.11 3.44
CA ASN A 49 6.43 -5.01 4.01
C ASN A 49 6.19 -3.62 3.38
N LYS A 50 5.01 -3.40 2.84
CA LYS A 50 4.54 -2.11 2.32
C LYS A 50 3.10 -1.89 2.74
N TYR A 51 2.72 -0.62 2.81
CA TYR A 51 1.42 -0.17 3.26
C TYR A 51 0.65 0.39 2.07
N TYR A 52 -0.48 -0.22 1.75
CA TYR A 52 -1.51 0.39 0.94
C TYR A 52 -2.33 1.30 1.83
N ILE A 53 -2.37 2.59 1.51
CA ILE A 53 -3.09 3.62 2.26
C ILE A 53 -4.17 4.16 1.34
N PHE A 54 -5.42 3.88 1.70
CA PHE A 54 -6.61 4.30 0.99
C PHE A 54 -7.16 5.57 1.64
N ASN A 55 -7.34 6.62 0.86
CA ASN A 55 -7.88 7.92 1.28
C ASN A 55 -8.86 8.41 0.20
N ASP A 56 -10.15 8.16 0.40
CA ASP A 56 -11.21 8.41 -0.58
C ASP A 56 -10.92 7.73 -1.93
N SER A 57 -10.57 8.49 -2.97
CA SER A 57 -10.17 7.96 -4.28
C SER A 57 -8.66 7.87 -4.45
N ASP A 58 -7.85 8.27 -3.47
CA ASP A 58 -6.40 8.17 -3.54
C ASP A 58 -5.90 6.86 -2.91
N ILE A 59 -4.97 6.21 -3.62
CA ILE A 59 -4.28 5.01 -3.14
C ILE A 59 -2.78 5.31 -3.14
N TYR A 60 -2.17 5.23 -1.96
CA TYR A 60 -0.73 5.32 -1.78
C TYR A 60 -0.15 3.94 -1.51
N ILE A 61 1.00 3.64 -2.09
CA ILE A 61 1.82 2.48 -1.74
C ILE A 61 3.05 3.02 -1.04
N TYR A 62 3.14 2.83 0.27
CA TYR A 62 4.21 3.35 1.10
C TYR A 62 5.11 2.22 1.61
N LYS A 63 6.40 2.26 1.28
CA LYS A 63 7.41 1.32 1.81
C LYS A 63 8.38 2.03 2.76
N ASN A 64 8.88 3.20 2.35
CA ASN A 64 9.70 4.07 3.18
C ASN A 64 9.65 5.52 2.65
N LYS A 65 10.33 6.44 3.32
CA LYS A 65 10.34 7.88 2.98
C LYS A 65 10.70 8.18 1.51
N SER A 66 11.63 7.41 0.93
CA SER A 66 12.10 7.59 -0.45
C SER A 66 11.36 6.71 -1.46
N GLU A 67 10.66 5.67 -0.99
CA GLU A 67 9.97 4.69 -1.80
C GLU A 67 8.48 4.71 -1.45
N TYR A 68 7.76 5.59 -2.14
CA TYR A 68 6.31 5.57 -2.15
C TYR A 68 5.78 5.85 -3.56
N ASN A 69 4.61 5.31 -3.86
CA ASN A 69 3.83 5.62 -5.05
C ASN A 69 2.48 6.20 -4.64
N HIS A 70 1.93 7.06 -5.49
CA HIS A 70 0.60 7.62 -5.35
C HIS A 70 -0.12 7.48 -6.68
N SER A 71 -1.36 7.05 -6.60
CA SER A 71 -2.26 7.05 -7.73
C SER A 71 -3.62 7.50 -7.25
N THR A 72 -4.27 8.36 -8.03
CA THR A 72 -5.70 8.54 -7.86
C THR A 72 -6.40 7.42 -8.61
N ALA A 73 -7.25 6.68 -7.91
CA ALA A 73 -8.15 5.67 -8.43
C ALA A 73 -9.27 6.36 -9.26
N ASN A 74 -8.87 7.02 -10.34
CA ASN A 74 -9.74 7.78 -11.23
C ASN A 74 -10.23 6.96 -12.42
N GLN A 75 -9.72 5.74 -12.59
CA GLN A 75 -10.23 4.83 -13.60
C GLN A 75 -11.32 3.99 -12.96
N THR A 76 -12.56 4.44 -13.13
CA THR A 76 -13.74 3.57 -13.02
C THR A 76 -13.66 2.57 -14.17
N ILE A 77 -12.92 1.47 -13.95
CA ILE A 77 -12.87 0.37 -14.91
C ILE A 77 -14.22 -0.35 -14.92
N ASP A 78 -14.90 -0.36 -13.77
CA ASP A 78 -16.29 -0.77 -13.60
C ASP A 78 -17.01 0.21 -12.67
N LYS A 79 -18.31 0.43 -12.85
CA LYS A 79 -19.11 1.36 -12.01
C LYS A 79 -19.07 1.02 -10.52
N ASN A 80 -18.70 -0.20 -10.17
CA ASN A 80 -18.67 -0.70 -8.80
C ASN A 80 -17.28 -0.66 -8.17
N ALA A 81 -16.23 -0.30 -8.92
CA ALA A 81 -14.85 -0.31 -8.41
C ALA A 81 -13.97 0.82 -8.97
N LEU A 82 -13.16 1.40 -8.10
CA LEU A 82 -12.04 2.25 -8.46
C LEU A 82 -10.74 1.45 -8.33
N VAL A 83 -9.84 1.61 -9.29
CA VAL A 83 -8.58 0.85 -9.35
C VAL A 83 -7.39 1.80 -9.32
N GLY A 84 -6.39 1.47 -8.51
CA GLY A 84 -5.15 2.21 -8.39
C GLY A 84 -4.10 1.42 -7.61
N GLY A 85 -3.03 2.06 -7.18
CA GLY A 85 -1.97 1.42 -6.41
C GLY A 85 -1.33 0.24 -7.15
N LEU A 86 -1.22 0.33 -8.47
CA LEU A 86 -0.61 -0.70 -9.29
C LEU A 86 0.91 -0.72 -9.10
N GLU A 87 1.44 -1.90 -8.81
CA GLU A 87 2.86 -2.17 -8.80
C GLU A 87 3.11 -3.63 -9.19
N LYS A 88 4.38 -4.03 -9.28
CA LYS A 88 4.71 -5.43 -9.52
C LYS A 88 4.16 -6.30 -8.38
N GLY A 89 3.29 -7.23 -8.73
CA GLY A 89 2.75 -8.24 -7.84
C GLY A 89 1.49 -7.84 -7.08
N SER A 90 1.01 -6.59 -7.20
CA SER A 90 -0.18 -6.14 -6.47
C SER A 90 -0.89 -4.93 -7.08
N VAL A 91 -2.19 -4.83 -6.81
CA VAL A 91 -3.04 -3.69 -7.19
C VAL A 91 -4.05 -3.38 -6.08
N GLY A 92 -4.35 -2.11 -5.88
CA GLY A 92 -5.37 -1.64 -4.94
C GLY A 92 -6.72 -1.44 -5.63
N LEU A 93 -7.80 -1.82 -4.94
CA LEU A 93 -9.18 -1.65 -5.38
C LEU A 93 -10.01 -1.01 -4.26
N ILE A 94 -10.94 -0.13 -4.65
CA ILE A 94 -11.93 0.47 -3.76
C ILE A 94 -13.30 0.15 -4.33
N LEU A 95 -14.12 -0.58 -3.59
CA LEU A 95 -15.49 -0.87 -4.01
C LEU A 95 -16.44 0.25 -3.61
N ASN A 96 -17.33 0.64 -4.52
CA ASN A 96 -18.32 1.68 -4.27
C ASN A 96 -19.49 1.19 -3.39
N ASP A 97 -19.70 -0.14 -3.32
CA ASP A 97 -20.77 -0.77 -2.56
C ASP A 97 -20.20 -1.61 -1.39
N LEU A 98 -20.43 -1.15 -0.17
CA LEU A 98 -20.02 -1.86 1.05
C LEU A 98 -20.79 -3.19 1.24
N HIS A 99 -22.04 -3.29 0.78
CA HIS A 99 -22.79 -4.54 0.83
C HIS A 99 -22.18 -5.58 -0.10
N LEU A 100 -21.72 -5.18 -1.28
CA LEU A 100 -20.93 -6.04 -2.16
C LEU A 100 -19.61 -6.45 -1.48
N ALA A 101 -18.87 -5.50 -0.90
CA ALA A 101 -17.59 -5.74 -0.24
C ALA A 101 -17.63 -6.75 0.92
N THR A 102 -18.73 -6.75 1.68
CA THR A 102 -18.93 -7.67 2.81
C THR A 102 -19.19 -9.11 2.39
N ARG A 103 -19.72 -9.33 1.18
CA ARG A 103 -19.99 -10.66 0.62
C ARG A 103 -18.78 -11.33 -0.03
N ILE A 104 -17.74 -10.55 -0.36
CA ILE A 104 -16.53 -11.06 -1.02
C ILE A 104 -15.65 -11.80 -0.02
N VAL A 105 -15.36 -13.07 -0.31
CA VAL A 105 -14.63 -14.02 0.57
C VAL A 105 -13.34 -14.56 -0.02
N HIS A 106 -13.24 -14.76 -1.34
CA HIS A 106 -11.96 -14.96 -2.03
C HIS A 106 -11.92 -14.18 -3.37
N TYR A 107 -10.76 -14.18 -4.04
CA TYR A 107 -10.61 -13.62 -5.38
C TYR A 107 -9.80 -14.56 -6.27
N SER A 108 -9.97 -14.43 -7.57
CA SER A 108 -9.08 -15.07 -8.55
C SER A 108 -8.46 -14.04 -9.48
N VAL A 109 -7.27 -14.37 -9.97
CA VAL A 109 -6.53 -13.55 -10.94
C VAL A 109 -6.27 -14.37 -12.19
N ILE A 110 -6.68 -13.84 -13.34
CA ILE A 110 -6.47 -14.43 -14.66
C ILE A 110 -5.40 -13.62 -15.37
N VAL A 111 -4.27 -14.25 -15.66
CA VAL A 111 -3.18 -13.68 -16.47
C VAL A 111 -2.90 -14.64 -17.60
N ASP A 112 -2.85 -14.14 -18.84
CA ASP A 112 -2.63 -14.96 -20.04
C ASP A 112 -3.54 -16.18 -20.15
N GLY A 113 -4.81 -16.02 -19.75
CA GLY A 113 -5.82 -17.08 -19.75
C GLY A 113 -5.70 -18.11 -18.61
N VAL A 114 -4.71 -17.97 -17.73
CA VAL A 114 -4.51 -18.87 -16.59
C VAL A 114 -5.08 -18.24 -15.32
N GLU A 115 -6.15 -18.84 -14.81
CA GLU A 115 -6.79 -18.45 -13.56
C GLU A 115 -6.06 -19.04 -12.34
N ARG A 116 -5.86 -18.23 -11.31
CA ARG A 116 -5.39 -18.66 -9.99
C ARG A 116 -6.30 -18.11 -8.92
N LEU A 117 -6.85 -18.99 -8.09
CA LEU A 117 -7.59 -18.64 -6.90
C LEU A 117 -6.63 -18.23 -5.78
N SER A 118 -7.00 -17.22 -5.01
CA SER A 118 -6.27 -16.77 -3.83
C SER A 118 -7.16 -16.83 -2.60
N ASP A 119 -6.72 -17.61 -1.60
CA ASP A 119 -7.40 -17.75 -0.32
C ASP A 119 -7.02 -16.64 0.68
N THR A 120 -6.05 -15.79 0.33
CA THR A 120 -5.53 -14.74 1.22
C THR A 120 -6.03 -13.38 0.78
N PHE A 121 -6.88 -12.77 1.62
CA PHE A 121 -7.37 -11.41 1.39
C PHE A 121 -6.61 -10.36 2.20
N HIS A 122 -6.15 -9.34 1.50
CA HIS A 122 -5.67 -8.11 2.09
C HIS A 122 -6.76 -7.05 1.94
N LYS A 123 -7.73 -7.00 2.87
CA LYS A 123 -8.86 -6.07 2.79
C LYS A 123 -9.18 -5.37 4.11
N LYS A 124 -9.76 -4.19 4.03
CA LYS A 124 -10.37 -3.45 5.13
C LYS A 124 -11.58 -2.71 4.58
N GLY A 125 -12.76 -2.89 5.20
CA GLY A 125 -14.00 -2.30 4.70
C GLY A 125 -14.26 -2.63 3.22
N ALA A 126 -14.34 -1.60 2.39
CA ALA A 126 -14.50 -1.70 0.94
C ALA A 126 -13.17 -1.60 0.14
N ASN A 127 -12.04 -1.54 0.84
CA ASN A 127 -10.71 -1.41 0.27
C ASN A 127 -10.01 -2.77 0.22
N PHE A 128 -9.45 -3.12 -0.93
CA PHE A 128 -8.83 -4.40 -1.20
C PHE A 128 -7.46 -4.21 -1.83
N VAL A 129 -6.53 -5.10 -1.50
CA VAL A 129 -5.27 -5.26 -2.21
C VAL A 129 -5.24 -6.66 -2.79
N ILE A 130 -5.20 -6.74 -4.11
CA ILE A 130 -5.07 -7.98 -4.85
C ILE A 130 -3.59 -8.27 -5.03
N VAL A 131 -3.17 -9.50 -4.74
CA VAL A 131 -1.77 -9.90 -4.76
C VAL A 131 -1.63 -11.12 -5.64
N ASP A 132 -0.90 -10.98 -6.74
CA ASP A 132 -0.50 -12.08 -7.60
C ASP A 132 0.81 -11.70 -8.28
N ASP A 133 1.82 -12.56 -8.16
CA ASP A 133 3.19 -12.33 -8.65
C ASP A 133 3.26 -12.12 -10.17
N ARG A 134 2.23 -12.53 -10.91
CA ARG A 134 2.10 -12.35 -12.36
C ARG A 134 1.61 -10.95 -12.76
N ILE A 135 1.10 -10.15 -11.81
CA ILE A 135 0.72 -8.75 -12.07
C ILE A 135 1.99 -7.92 -12.30
N TRP A 136 2.10 -7.23 -13.45
CA TRP A 136 3.31 -6.52 -13.85
C TRP A 136 3.03 -5.14 -14.47
N ASN A 137 3.70 -4.09 -13.97
CA ASN A 137 3.66 -2.69 -14.45
C ASN A 137 4.82 -2.47 -15.47
N PRO A 138 4.64 -1.86 -16.67
CA PRO A 138 3.80 -0.69 -16.95
C PRO A 138 2.44 -0.92 -17.61
N HIS A 139 2.20 -2.10 -18.19
CA HIS A 139 0.97 -2.41 -18.93
C HIS A 139 0.44 -3.77 -18.50
N PRO A 140 -0.11 -3.87 -17.28
CA PRO A 140 -0.69 -5.12 -16.86
C PRO A 140 -1.96 -5.36 -17.69
N ASN A 141 -2.14 -6.58 -18.20
CA ASN A 141 -3.43 -7.02 -18.74
C ASN A 141 -3.82 -8.27 -17.95
N PHE A 142 -4.82 -8.16 -17.09
CA PHE A 142 -5.25 -9.25 -16.22
C PHE A 142 -6.70 -9.06 -15.78
N THR A 143 -7.40 -10.16 -15.51
CA THR A 143 -8.72 -10.08 -14.89
C THR A 143 -8.61 -10.37 -13.41
N VAL A 144 -9.35 -9.62 -12.60
CA VAL A 144 -9.66 -9.99 -11.21
C VAL A 144 -11.13 -10.38 -11.13
N LYS A 145 -11.42 -11.54 -10.55
CA LYS A 145 -12.77 -11.89 -10.11
C LYS A 145 -12.85 -11.82 -8.60
N LEU A 146 -13.89 -11.16 -8.09
CA LEU A 146 -14.23 -11.14 -6.68
C LEU A 146 -15.40 -12.09 -6.46
N LEU A 147 -15.24 -13.02 -5.53
CA LEU A 147 -16.11 -14.18 -5.40
C LEU A 147 -16.70 -14.25 -3.98
N ASP A 148 -17.90 -14.83 -3.84
CA ASP A 148 -18.52 -15.10 -2.53
C ASP A 148 -18.05 -16.42 -1.90
N LEU A 149 -18.66 -16.85 -0.80
CA LEU A 149 -18.26 -18.08 -0.11
C LEU A 149 -18.49 -19.36 -0.94
N ASP A 150 -19.43 -19.32 -1.89
CA ASP A 150 -19.84 -20.46 -2.71
C ASP A 150 -19.16 -20.43 -4.11
N ASP A 151 -18.05 -19.70 -4.22
CA ASP A 151 -17.28 -19.47 -5.46
C ASP A 151 -18.08 -18.75 -6.57
N ASN A 152 -19.19 -18.08 -6.24
CA ASN A 152 -19.95 -17.33 -7.24
C ASN A 152 -19.27 -16.00 -7.55
N GLU A 153 -19.19 -15.66 -8.84
CA GLU A 153 -18.68 -14.36 -9.29
C GLU A 153 -19.62 -13.22 -8.89
N LEU A 154 -19.12 -12.33 -8.01
CA LEU A 154 -19.83 -11.12 -7.58
C LEU A 154 -19.43 -9.91 -8.42
N LEU A 155 -18.16 -9.84 -8.83
CA LEU A 155 -17.63 -8.76 -9.65
C LEU A 155 -16.46 -9.26 -10.49
N ARG A 156 -16.39 -8.80 -11.73
CA ARG A 156 -15.28 -9.05 -12.65
C ARG A 156 -14.69 -7.72 -13.11
N LEU A 157 -13.37 -7.61 -13.00
CA LEU A 157 -12.61 -6.42 -13.38
C LEU A 157 -11.55 -6.83 -14.40
N ASP A 158 -11.66 -6.35 -15.63
CA ASP A 158 -10.65 -6.55 -16.68
C ASP A 158 -9.70 -5.34 -16.67
N LEU A 159 -8.48 -5.54 -16.18
CA LEU A 159 -7.47 -4.52 -15.83
C LEU A 159 -6.27 -4.53 -16.78
#